data_AF-A0A351UWE6-F1
#
_entry.id   AF-A0A351UWE6-F1
#
_cell.length_a   1.000
_cell.length_b   1.000
_cell.length_c   1.000
_cell.angle_alpha   90.00
_cell.angle_beta   90.00
_cell.angle_gamma   90.00
#
_symmetry.space_group_name_H-M   'P 1'
#
loop_
_entity.id
_entity.type
_entity.pdbx_description
1 polymer ?
#
loop_
_entity_poly.entity_id
_entity_poly.type
_entity_poly.pdbx_seq_one_letter_code
_entity_poly.pdbx_strand_id
1 'polypeptide(L)' 'MNHWKEWIRRRTDDINGALKSVGCRVLGFSEQLLYSGVSLLDQLRADGAGWLGTVTRFIYNSGGFIAP' A
#
# COMPACT_ATOMS: atom_id res chain seq x y z
N MET A 1 -5.06 11.96 -19.95
CA MET A 1 -5.59 10.95 -19.01
C MET A 1 -4.58 10.74 -17.88
N ASN A 2 -4.53 11.69 -16.92
CA ASN A 2 -3.56 11.71 -15.80
C ASN A 2 -4.20 11.47 -14.42
N HIS A 3 -5.51 11.24 -14.38
CA HIS A 3 -6.28 11.16 -13.13
C HIS A 3 -5.79 10.04 -12.20
N TRP A 4 -5.41 8.88 -12.75
CA TRP A 4 -4.91 7.77 -11.94
C TRP A 4 -3.55 8.06 -11.29
N LYS A 5 -2.65 8.79 -11.98
CA LYS A 5 -1.34 9.16 -11.41
C LYS A 5 -1.50 10.17 -10.29
N GLU A 6 -2.37 11.16 -10.50
CA GLU A 6 -2.68 12.17 -9.48
C GLU A 6 -3.43 11.56 -8.30
N TRP A 7 -4.33 10.60 -8.55
CA TRP A 7 -4.99 9.82 -7.51
C TRP A 7 -3.99 9.05 -6.64
N ILE A 8 -3.06 8.31 -7.26
CA ILE A 8 -2.00 7.60 -6.53
C ILE A 8 -1.16 8.59 -5.71
N ARG A 9 -0.79 9.74 -6.30
CA ARG A 9 0.00 10.76 -5.61
C ARG A 9 -0.72 11.26 -4.35
N ARG A 10 -2.02 11.55 -4.45
CA ARG A 10 -2.85 12.03 -3.33
C ARG A 10 -3.11 10.95 -2.26
N ARG A 11 -3.16 9.68 -2.66
CA ARG A 11 -3.47 8.53 -1.80
C ARG A 11 -2.24 7.75 -1.34
N THR A 12 -1.02 8.26 -1.58
CA THR A 12 0.21 7.52 -1.28
C THR A 12 0.29 7.11 0.20
N ASP A 13 -0.08 8.02 1.12
CA ASP A 13 -0.11 7.72 2.56
C ASP A 13 -1.20 6.73 2.93
N ASP A 14 -2.42 6.89 2.37
CA ASP A 14 -3.54 5.96 2.59
C ASP A 14 -3.19 4.54 2.14
N ILE A 15 -2.57 4.42 0.95
CA ILE A 15 -2.13 3.14 0.39
C ILE A 15 -1.03 2.51 1.26
N ASN A 16 -0.05 3.30 1.69
CA ASN A 16 1.01 2.80 2.57
C ASN A 16 0.47 2.36 3.94
N GLY A 17 -0.46 3.13 4.51
CA GLY A 17 -1.16 2.77 5.75
C GLY A 17 -1.96 1.47 5.61
N ALA A 18 -2.69 1.31 4.51
CA ALA A 18 -3.40 0.08 4.20
C ALA A 18 -2.44 -1.11 4.07
N LEU A 19 -1.32 -0.96 3.36
CA LEU A 19 -0.30 -2.01 3.24
C LEU A 19 0.25 -2.45 4.60
N LYS A 20 0.57 -1.49 5.49
CA LYS A 20 1.07 -1.81 6.83
C LYS A 20 0.01 -2.49 7.69
N SER A 21 -1.21 -1.97 7.68
CA SER A 21 -2.35 -2.54 8.42
C SER A 21 -2.60 -3.98 8.01
N VAL A 22 -2.66 -4.24 6.70
CA VAL A 22 -2.85 -5.58 6.15
C VAL A 22 -1.64 -6.47 6.45
N GLY A 23 -0.42 -5.96 6.31
CA GLY A 23 0.81 -6.69 6.64
C GLY A 23 0.85 -7.15 8.10
N CYS A 24 0.44 -6.30 9.05
CA CYS A 24 0.35 -6.69 10.45
C CYS A 24 -0.76 -7.73 10.68
N ARG A 25 -1.95 -7.50 10.11
CA ARG A 25 -3.11 -8.38 10.32
C ARG A 25 -3.00 -9.74 9.66
N VAL A 26 -2.44 -9.81 8.45
CA VAL A 26 -2.47 -10.99 7.58
C VAL A 26 -1.12 -11.70 7.52
N LEU A 27 -0.02 -10.94 7.48
CA LEU A 27 1.34 -11.51 7.33
C LEU A 27 2.09 -11.61 8.68
N GLY A 28 1.48 -11.14 9.78
CA GLY A 28 2.09 -11.19 11.10
C GLY A 28 3.28 -10.23 11.27
N PHE A 29 3.32 -9.14 10.49
CA PHE A 29 4.32 -8.10 10.73
C PHE A 29 4.15 -7.46 12.10
N SER A 30 5.27 -7.06 12.70
CA SER A 30 5.28 -6.39 14.00
C SER A 30 4.48 -5.08 13.95
N GLU A 31 3.70 -4.81 14.99
CA GLU A 31 2.97 -3.55 15.15
C GLU A 31 3.90 -2.32 15.16
N GLN A 32 5.19 -2.50 15.47
CA GLN A 32 6.20 -1.45 15.33
C GLN A 32 6.26 -0.87 13.90
N LEU A 33 5.90 -1.67 12.89
CA LEU A 33 5.83 -1.23 11.51
C LEU A 33 4.78 -0.12 11.32
N LEU A 34 3.66 -0.17 12.04
CA LEU A 34 2.60 0.85 11.99
C LEU A 34 3.13 2.22 12.44
N TYR A 35 3.99 2.23 13.45
CA TYR A 35 4.59 3.44 14.01
C TYR A 35 5.88 3.86 13.30
N SER A 36 6.44 2.99 12.47
CA SER A 36 7.67 3.29 11.73
C SER A 36 7.44 4.30 10.60
N GLY A 37 8.47 5.08 10.28
CA GLY A 37 8.50 5.93 9.09
C GLY A 37 8.72 5.16 7.77
N VAL A 38 8.77 3.82 7.80
CA VAL A 38 9.02 3.00 6.61
C VAL A 38 7.86 3.12 5.63
N SER A 39 8.17 3.28 4.34
CA SER A 39 7.18 3.23 3.25
C SER A 39 7.27 1.89 2.54
N LEU A 40 6.33 0.99 2.82
CA LEU A 40 6.22 -0.29 2.10
C LEU A 40 5.88 -0.06 0.62
N LEU A 41 5.11 1.00 0.34
CA LEU A 41 4.76 1.39 -1.01
C LEU A 41 5.99 1.79 -1.83
N ASP A 42 6.93 2.52 -1.26
CA ASP A 42 8.15 2.92 -1.98
C ASP A 42 9.12 1.74 -2.17
N GLN A 43 9.17 0.81 -1.22
CA GLN A 43 9.92 -0.44 -1.40
C GLN A 43 9.36 -1.25 -2.58
N LEU A 44 8.03 -1.46 -2.62
CA LEU A 44 7.39 -2.17 -3.74
C LEU A 44 7.57 -1.47 -5.08
N ARG A 45 7.60 -0.13 -5.12
CA ARG A 45 7.92 0.63 -6.34
C ARG A 45 9.35 0.40 -6.81
N ALA A 46 10.30 0.30 -5.88
CA ALA A 46 11.69 0.04 -6.18
C ALA A 46 11.92 -1.39 -6.71
N ASP A 47 11.10 -2.35 -6.28
CA ASP A 47 11.15 -3.75 -6.73
C ASP A 47 10.75 -3.94 -8.21
N GLY A 48 10.13 -2.94 -8.82
CA GLY A 48 9.97 -2.85 -10.27
C GLY A 48 8.53 -2.75 -10.78
N ALA A 49 8.34 -3.13 -12.05
CA ALA A 49 7.05 -3.02 -12.72
C ALA A 49 6.00 -3.95 -12.10
N GLY A 50 4.72 -3.57 -12.20
CA GLY A 50 3.60 -4.37 -11.68
C GLY A 50 3.29 -4.13 -10.19
N TRP A 51 4.09 -3.34 -9.48
CA TRP A 51 3.87 -3.00 -8.07
C TRP A 51 2.44 -2.54 -7.77
N LEU A 52 1.84 -1.73 -8.66
CA LEU A 52 0.50 -1.19 -8.45
C LEU A 52 -0.56 -2.30 -8.43
N GLY A 53 -0.44 -3.29 -9.32
CA GLY A 53 -1.33 -4.44 -9.39
C GLY A 53 -1.18 -5.36 -8.18
N THR A 54 0.07 -5.55 -7.71
CA THR A 54 0.36 -6.30 -6.49
C THR A 54 -0.27 -5.63 -5.27
N VAL A 55 -0.06 -4.32 -5.10
CA VAL A 55 -0.60 -3.55 -3.98
C VAL A 55 -2.12 -3.56 -3.97
N THR A 56 -2.76 -3.29 -5.11
CA THR A 56 -4.23 -3.33 -5.19
C THR A 56 -4.75 -4.73 -4.88
N ARG A 57 -4.22 -5.78 -5.52
CA ARG A 57 -4.66 -7.15 -5.26
C ARG A 57 -4.48 -7.52 -3.78
N PHE A 58 -3.36 -7.16 -3.17
CA PHE A 58 -3.10 -7.44 -1.77
C PHE A 58 -4.11 -6.74 -0.84
N ILE A 59 -4.34 -5.43 -1.04
CA ILE A 59 -5.31 -4.67 -0.23
C ILE A 59 -6.72 -5.23 -0.41
N TYR A 60 -7.20 -5.38 -1.65
CA TYR A 60 -8.57 -5.82 -1.91
C TYR A 60 -8.81 -7.28 -1.48
N ASN A 61 -7.87 -8.19 -1.72
CA ASN A 61 -8.01 -9.59 -1.29
C ASN A 61 -7.99 -9.76 0.24
N SER A 62 -7.46 -8.77 0.96
CA SER A 62 -7.47 -8.75 2.42
C SER A 62 -8.73 -8.09 3.01
N GLY A 63 -9.69 -7.67 2.19
CA GLY A 63 -10.90 -6.97 2.62
C GLY A 63 -10.71 -5.47 2.86
N GLY A 64 -9.59 -4.89 2.44
CA GLY A 64 -9.37 -3.44 2.44
C GLY A 64 -9.87 -2.78 1.15
N PHE A 65 -9.89 -1.46 1.13
CA PHE A 65 -10.17 -0.68 -0.07
C PHE A 65 -9.33 0.60 -0.08
N ILE A 66 -9.09 1.15 -1.27
CA ILE A 66 -8.48 2.47 -1.44
C ILE A 66 -9.57 3.39 -1.96
N ALA A 67 -9.85 4.47 -1.23
CA ALA A 67 -10.89 5.41 -1.62
C ALA A 67 -10.57 6.06 -2.99
N PRO A 68 -11.58 6.30 -3.85
CA PRO A 68 -11.43 7.05 -5.09
C PRO A 68 -10.86 8.47 -4.91
#